data_AF-A0A9E2TX75-F1
#
_entry.id   AF-A0A9E2TX75-F1
#
_cell.length_a   1.000
_cell.length_b   1.000
_cell.length_c   1.000
_cell.angle_alpha   90.00
_cell.angle_beta   90.00
_cell.angle_gamma   90.00
#
_symmetry.space_group_name_H-M   'P 1'
#
loop_
_entity.id
_entity.type
_entity.pdbx_description
1 polymer ?
#
loop_
_entity_poly.entity_id
_entity_poly.type
_entity_poly.pdbx_seq_one_letter_code
_entity_poly.pdbx_strand_id
1 'polypeptide(L)'
;FWESRLPELFFEEYDLFVGKVDYEPNTQLRAWEAVKGAHLALDSVLNFEKALTEKFDDSKKYAFEERGQTLVRVYSYNFSRAYHRRLNGMVERQLRKAIKMTADLWYTAWVDGGQPDLKSLLDNLPQEEELKIDSLVSRSNEHESGVVTEQP
;
A
#
# COMPACT_ATOMS: atom_id res chain seq x y z
N PHE A 1 -14.83 -3.98 4.92
CA PHE A 1 -14.64 -4.93 3.80
C PHE A 1 -13.50 -4.49 2.90
N TRP A 2 -13.69 -3.46 2.06
CA TRP A 2 -12.62 -2.99 1.16
C TRP A 2 -11.39 -2.44 1.91
N GLU A 3 -11.60 -1.85 3.09
CA GLU A 3 -10.53 -1.28 3.93
C GLU A 3 -9.65 -2.34 4.61
N SER A 4 -10.18 -3.56 4.78
CA SER A 4 -9.54 -4.59 5.60
C SER A 4 -9.26 -5.84 4.80
N ARG A 5 -10.33 -6.45 4.25
CA ARG A 5 -10.27 -7.74 3.57
C ARG A 5 -9.49 -7.69 2.26
N LEU A 6 -9.60 -6.60 1.50
CA LEU A 6 -8.86 -6.50 0.24
C LEU A 6 -7.35 -6.37 0.47
N PRO A 7 -6.85 -5.45 1.33
CA PRO A 7 -5.46 -5.46 1.72
C PRO A 7 -5.01 -6.82 2.24
N GLU A 8 -5.76 -7.42 3.17
CA GLU A 8 -5.41 -8.73 3.75
C GLU A 8 -5.22 -9.84 2.71
N LEU A 9 -6.04 -9.87 1.65
CA LEU A 9 -5.99 -10.91 0.61
C LEU A 9 -5.00 -10.61 -0.52
N PHE A 10 -4.76 -9.34 -0.84
CA PHE A 10 -4.09 -8.93 -2.07
C PHE A 10 -2.87 -8.04 -1.84
N PHE A 11 -2.40 -7.88 -0.59
CA PHE A 11 -1.26 -7.03 -0.26
C PHE A 11 0.01 -7.38 -1.06
N GLU A 12 0.28 -8.67 -1.23
CA GLU A 12 1.44 -9.19 -1.98
C GLU A 12 1.40 -8.81 -3.47
N GLU A 13 0.24 -8.41 -4.01
CA GLU A 13 0.08 -7.96 -5.40
C GLU A 13 0.31 -6.45 -5.56
N TYR A 14 0.44 -5.70 -4.46
CA TYR A 14 0.54 -4.23 -4.51
C TYR A 14 1.99 -3.77 -4.62
N ASP A 15 2.26 -2.88 -5.57
CA ASP A 15 3.49 -2.10 -5.56
C ASP A 15 3.28 -0.86 -4.67
N LEU A 16 3.94 -0.84 -3.52
CA LEU A 16 3.83 0.26 -2.55
C LEU A 16 5.03 1.22 -2.60
N PHE A 17 5.88 1.14 -3.63
CA PHE A 17 7.00 2.05 -3.78
C PHE A 17 6.53 3.46 -4.16
N VAL A 18 6.68 4.44 -3.27
CA VAL A 18 6.18 5.82 -3.47
C VAL A 18 7.24 6.86 -3.82
N GLY A 19 8.50 6.43 -3.96
CA GLY A 19 9.62 7.32 -4.25
C GLY A 19 10.10 8.11 -3.03
N LYS A 20 10.77 9.23 -3.29
CA LYS A 20 11.35 10.10 -2.25
C LYS A 20 10.29 10.97 -1.60
N VAL A 21 10.58 11.39 -0.37
CA VAL A 21 9.76 12.35 0.37
C VAL A 21 9.99 13.77 -0.14
N ASP A 22 8.94 14.58 -0.11
CA ASP A 22 8.96 15.98 -0.53
C ASP A 22 8.51 16.87 0.63
N TYR A 23 9.00 18.11 0.66
CA TYR A 23 8.52 19.12 1.61
C TYR A 23 7.14 19.64 1.19
N GLU A 24 6.20 19.68 2.13
CA GLU A 24 4.83 20.16 1.91
C GLU A 24 4.64 21.56 2.52
N PRO A 25 4.64 22.64 1.72
CA PRO A 25 4.51 24.00 2.24
C PRO A 25 3.13 24.30 2.84
N ASN A 26 2.08 23.56 2.46
CA ASN A 26 0.73 23.76 2.99
C ASN A 26 0.07 22.43 3.36
N THR A 27 0.44 21.94 4.54
CA THR A 27 -0.07 20.68 5.10
C THR A 27 -1.59 20.66 5.28
N GLN A 28 -2.21 21.80 5.58
CA GLN A 28 -3.66 21.92 5.74
C GLN A 28 -4.39 21.73 4.41
N LEU A 29 -3.93 22.39 3.35
CA LEU A 29 -4.48 22.20 2.02
C LEU A 29 -4.31 20.75 1.57
N ARG A 30 -3.12 20.19 1.78
CA ARG A 30 -2.81 18.80 1.45
C ARG A 30 -3.75 17.81 2.15
N ALA A 31 -4.05 18.03 3.42
CA ALA A 31 -5.01 17.23 4.19
C ALA A 31 -6.42 17.29 3.58
N TRP A 32 -6.91 18.48 3.23
CA TRP A 32 -8.21 18.65 2.61
C TRP A 32 -8.30 18.02 1.22
N GLU A 33 -7.24 18.11 0.42
CA GLU A 33 -7.17 17.42 -0.88
C GLU A 33 -7.25 15.90 -0.73
N ALA A 34 -6.56 15.33 0.26
CA ALA A 34 -6.62 13.91 0.55
C ALA A 34 -8.03 13.47 0.95
N VAL A 35 -8.70 14.22 1.84
CA VAL A 35 -10.09 13.98 2.25
C VAL A 35 -11.03 14.03 1.04
N LYS A 36 -10.92 15.08 0.21
CA LYS A 36 -11.74 15.23 -1.00
C LYS A 36 -11.50 14.08 -1.98
N GLY A 37 -10.24 13.72 -2.21
CA GLY A 37 -9.86 12.62 -3.09
C GLY A 37 -10.38 11.27 -2.64
N ALA A 38 -10.36 10.99 -1.33
CA ALA A 38 -10.95 9.77 -0.77
C ALA A 38 -12.48 9.76 -0.92
N HIS A 39 -13.14 10.89 -0.66
CA HIS A 39 -14.59 11.00 -0.80
C HIS A 39 -15.06 10.76 -2.24
N LEU A 40 -14.31 11.26 -3.23
CA LEU A 40 -14.63 11.05 -4.65
C LEU A 40 -14.57 9.58 -5.10
N ALA A 41 -13.98 8.69 -4.31
CA ALA A 41 -13.91 7.26 -4.63
C ALA A 41 -15.02 6.44 -3.96
N LEU A 42 -15.86 7.08 -3.14
CA LEU A 42 -16.95 6.44 -2.40
C LEU A 42 -18.00 5.82 -3.35
N ASP A 43 -18.29 6.50 -4.45
CA ASP A 43 -19.25 6.05 -5.45
C ASP A 43 -18.85 4.67 -6.02
N SER A 44 -17.57 4.51 -6.36
CA SER A 44 -17.01 3.29 -6.94
C SER A 44 -17.09 2.14 -5.94
N VAL A 45 -16.73 2.41 -4.68
CA VAL A 45 -16.78 1.41 -3.60
C VAL A 45 -18.20 0.92 -3.38
N LEU A 46 -19.16 1.83 -3.23
CA LEU A 46 -20.55 1.48 -2.93
C LEU A 46 -21.27 0.86 -4.14
N ASN A 47 -21.12 1.46 -5.33
CA ASN A 47 -21.82 1.00 -6.51
C ASN A 47 -21.31 -0.36 -6.99
N PHE A 48 -19.99 -0.61 -6.94
CA PHE A 48 -19.46 -1.90 -7.36
C PHE A 48 -19.77 -3.02 -6.38
N GLU A 49 -19.83 -2.73 -5.06
CA GLU A 49 -20.26 -3.71 -4.06
C GLU A 49 -21.72 -4.09 -4.30
N LYS A 50 -22.59 -3.10 -4.48
CA LYS A 50 -24.01 -3.31 -4.76
C LYS A 50 -24.21 -4.13 -6.04
N ALA A 51 -23.56 -3.71 -7.14
CA ALA A 51 -23.66 -4.39 -8.43
C ALA A 51 -23.00 -5.78 -8.46
N LEU A 52 -22.14 -6.12 -7.51
CA LEU A 52 -21.66 -7.50 -7.33
C LEU A 52 -22.61 -8.33 -6.49
N THR A 53 -23.16 -7.73 -5.43
CA THR A 53 -24.15 -8.37 -4.56
C THR A 53 -25.37 -8.83 -5.35
N GLU A 54 -25.88 -7.99 -6.26
CA GLU A 54 -27.00 -8.36 -7.14
C GLU A 54 -26.69 -9.53 -8.10
N LYS A 55 -25.41 -9.82 -8.34
CA LYS A 55 -24.97 -10.88 -9.27
C LYS A 55 -24.51 -12.16 -8.58
N PHE A 56 -24.24 -12.11 -7.28
CA PHE A 56 -23.74 -13.25 -6.52
C PHE A 56 -24.87 -13.87 -5.70
N ASP A 57 -24.97 -15.20 -5.71
CA ASP A 57 -25.82 -15.90 -4.75
C ASP A 57 -25.38 -15.58 -3.32
N ASP A 58 -26.35 -15.38 -2.44
CA ASP A 58 -26.09 -15.00 -1.04
C ASP A 58 -25.26 -16.06 -0.30
N SER A 59 -25.41 -17.34 -0.69
CA SER A 59 -24.62 -18.48 -0.22
C SER A 59 -23.15 -18.47 -0.65
N LYS A 60 -22.81 -17.73 -1.73
CA LYS A 60 -21.45 -17.61 -2.28
C LYS A 60 -20.78 -16.28 -1.95
N LYS A 61 -21.56 -15.29 -1.48
CA LYS A 61 -21.05 -13.97 -1.10
C LYS A 61 -20.18 -14.03 0.16
N TYR A 62 -20.52 -14.92 1.10
CA TYR A 62 -19.85 -15.02 2.40
C TYR A 62 -19.16 -16.37 2.61
N ALA A 63 -18.16 -16.36 3.47
CA ALA A 63 -17.47 -17.55 3.98
C ALA A 63 -17.32 -17.42 5.51
N PHE A 64 -17.08 -18.53 6.19
CA PHE A 64 -16.74 -18.54 7.60
C PHE A 64 -15.24 -18.80 7.76
N GLU A 65 -14.58 -17.98 8.56
CA GLU A 65 -13.16 -18.10 8.86
C GLU A 65 -12.93 -18.07 10.36
N GLU A 66 -11.97 -18.85 10.83
CA GLU A 66 -11.56 -18.89 12.22
C GLU A 66 -10.53 -17.79 12.47
N ARG A 67 -10.86 -16.83 13.32
CA ARG A 67 -9.93 -15.79 13.80
C ARG A 67 -9.70 -16.00 15.28
N GLY A 68 -8.56 -16.60 15.62
CA GLY A 68 -8.24 -17.00 16.99
C GLY A 68 -9.17 -18.12 17.44
N GLN A 69 -10.04 -17.84 18.42
CA GLN A 69 -11.01 -18.81 18.96
C GLN A 69 -12.45 -18.56 18.48
N THR A 70 -12.67 -17.62 17.53
CA THR A 70 -14.01 -17.24 17.09
C THR A 70 -14.19 -17.50 15.59
N LEU A 71 -15.30 -18.14 15.23
CA LEU A 71 -15.73 -18.28 13.84
C LEU A 71 -16.47 -17.01 13.41
N VAL A 72 -15.95 -16.32 12.39
CA VAL A 72 -16.49 -15.05 11.90
C VAL A 72 -16.97 -15.20 10.46
N ARG A 73 -18.15 -14.65 10.16
CA ARG A 73 -18.66 -14.54 8.78
C ARG A 73 -17.96 -13.39 8.07
N VAL A 74 -17.19 -13.71 7.03
CA VAL A 74 -16.45 -12.76 6.20
C VAL A 74 -16.92 -12.81 4.75
N TYR A 75 -16.50 -11.84 3.94
CA TYR A 75 -16.71 -11.91 2.49
C TYR A 75 -15.85 -13.03 1.90
N SER A 76 -16.44 -13.84 1.02
CA SER A 76 -15.75 -14.95 0.39
C SER A 76 -14.59 -14.44 -0.47
N TYR A 77 -13.57 -15.29 -0.66
CA TYR A 77 -12.43 -14.97 -1.51
C TYR A 77 -12.87 -14.62 -2.94
N ASN A 78 -13.79 -15.41 -3.52
CA ASN A 78 -14.28 -15.20 -4.88
C ASN A 78 -15.00 -13.85 -5.05
N PHE A 79 -15.86 -13.48 -4.08
CA PHE A 79 -16.50 -12.16 -4.10
C PHE A 79 -15.45 -11.05 -3.97
N SER A 80 -14.51 -11.21 -3.03
CA SER A 80 -13.42 -10.26 -2.79
C SER A 80 -12.56 -10.03 -4.03
N ARG A 81 -12.19 -11.10 -4.75
CA ARG A 81 -11.41 -11.01 -6.00
C ARG A 81 -12.18 -10.35 -7.13
N ALA A 82 -13.47 -10.65 -7.28
CA ALA A 82 -14.31 -10.01 -8.29
C ALA A 82 -14.47 -8.50 -8.02
N TYR A 83 -14.63 -8.13 -6.75
CA TYR A 83 -14.72 -6.75 -6.30
C TYR A 83 -13.39 -6.00 -6.48
N HIS A 84 -12.28 -6.61 -6.10
CA HIS A 84 -10.94 -6.07 -6.30
C HIS A 84 -10.68 -5.71 -7.78
N ARG A 85 -11.04 -6.61 -8.70
CA ARG A 85 -10.92 -6.38 -10.15
C ARG A 85 -11.77 -5.20 -10.64
N ARG A 86 -12.99 -5.02 -10.13
CA ARG A 86 -13.85 -3.87 -10.50
C ARG A 86 -13.30 -2.54 -9.99
N LEU A 87 -12.68 -2.55 -8.81
CA LEU A 87 -12.01 -1.37 -8.27
C LEU A 87 -10.74 -0.99 -9.04
N ASN A 88 -10.22 -1.87 -9.90
CA ASN A 88 -9.13 -1.59 -10.83
C ASN A 88 -7.95 -0.87 -10.16
N GLY A 89 -7.35 -1.49 -9.13
CA GLY A 89 -6.21 -0.93 -8.40
C GLY A 89 -6.50 0.28 -7.51
N MET A 90 -7.78 0.60 -7.25
CA MET A 90 -8.13 1.75 -6.39
C MET A 90 -7.53 1.62 -4.98
N VAL A 91 -7.58 0.44 -4.37
CA VAL A 91 -7.07 0.22 -3.00
C VAL A 91 -5.57 0.50 -2.94
N GLU A 92 -4.80 -0.10 -3.85
CA GLU A 92 -3.37 0.16 -4.00
C GLU A 92 -3.06 1.66 -4.18
N ARG A 93 -3.75 2.34 -5.11
CA ARG A 93 -3.58 3.79 -5.31
C ARG A 93 -3.83 4.60 -4.04
N GLN A 94 -4.85 4.24 -3.26
CA GLN A 94 -5.16 4.93 -2.02
C GLN A 94 -4.11 4.64 -0.93
N LEU A 95 -3.60 3.41 -0.84
CA LEU A 95 -2.49 3.06 0.05
C LEU A 95 -1.22 3.82 -0.31
N ARG A 96 -0.82 3.85 -1.58
CA ARG A 96 0.34 4.62 -2.07
C ARG A 96 0.22 6.11 -1.72
N LYS A 97 -0.96 6.70 -1.93
CA LYS A 97 -1.21 8.11 -1.57
C LYS A 97 -1.05 8.34 -0.06
N ALA A 98 -1.59 7.44 0.77
CA ALA A 98 -1.49 7.54 2.22
C ALA A 98 -0.03 7.45 2.68
N ILE A 99 0.72 6.45 2.19
CA ILE A 99 2.14 6.27 2.50
C ILE A 99 2.93 7.53 2.13
N LYS A 100 2.80 8.01 0.88
CA LYS A 100 3.50 9.20 0.40
C LYS A 100 3.19 10.42 1.26
N MET A 101 1.90 10.67 1.51
CA MET A 101 1.46 11.82 2.29
C MET A 101 1.98 11.77 3.72
N THR A 102 1.94 10.62 4.39
CA THR A 102 2.48 10.49 5.75
C THR A 102 3.98 10.75 5.76
N ALA A 103 4.72 10.20 4.81
CA ALA A 103 6.15 10.44 4.66
C ALA A 103 6.48 11.94 4.45
N ASP A 104 5.76 12.62 3.55
CA ASP A 104 5.94 14.05 3.27
C ASP A 104 5.61 14.91 4.49
N LEU A 105 4.54 14.60 5.21
CA LEU A 105 4.14 15.32 6.42
C LEU A 105 5.14 15.12 7.56
N TRP A 106 5.67 13.92 7.74
CA TRP A 106 6.74 13.66 8.72
C TRP A 106 8.02 14.41 8.37
N TYR A 107 8.41 14.39 7.10
CA TYR A 107 9.58 15.12 6.63
C TYR A 107 9.40 16.64 6.83
N THR A 108 8.23 17.17 6.47
CA THR A 108 7.87 18.58 6.66
C THR A 108 7.95 18.97 8.14
N ALA A 109 7.38 18.16 9.04
CA ALA A 109 7.44 18.42 10.47
C ALA A 109 8.88 18.42 11.02
N TRP A 110 9.75 17.56 10.49
CA TRP A 110 11.17 17.53 10.86
C TRP A 110 11.94 18.76 10.36
N VAL A 111 11.66 19.21 9.13
CA VAL A 111 12.24 20.44 8.57
C VAL A 111 11.75 21.67 9.35
N ASP A 112 10.45 21.80 9.56
CA ASP A 112 9.84 22.91 10.30
C ASP A 112 10.26 22.93 11.78
N GLY A 113 10.56 21.76 12.35
CA GLY A 113 11.14 21.60 13.68
C GLY A 113 12.61 22.05 13.78
N GLY A 114 13.20 22.52 12.68
CA GLY A 114 14.54 23.11 12.65
C GLY A 114 15.64 22.16 12.19
N GLN A 115 15.34 20.93 11.78
CA GLN A 115 16.31 19.97 11.21
C GLN A 115 17.62 19.91 12.01
N PRO A 116 17.67 19.21 13.16
CA PRO A 116 18.88 19.17 13.99
C PRO A 116 20.09 18.65 13.20
N ASP A 117 21.28 19.24 13.45
CA ASP A 117 22.52 18.79 12.83
C ASP A 117 22.88 17.38 13.34
N LEU A 118 22.81 16.39 12.43
CA LEU A 118 23.05 14.99 12.74
C LEU A 118 24.54 14.61 12.66
N LYS A 119 25.45 15.55 12.32
CA LYS A 119 26.89 15.26 12.21
C LYS A 119 27.45 14.64 13.50
N SER A 120 27.09 15.20 14.65
CA SER A 120 27.55 14.68 15.95
C SER A 120 27.01 13.29 16.29
N LEU A 121 25.88 12.87 15.70
CA LEU A 121 25.36 11.51 15.84
C LEU A 121 26.12 10.53 14.95
N LEU A 122 26.46 10.96 13.73
CA LEU A 122 27.22 10.16 12.75
C LEU A 122 28.65 9.89 13.24
N ASP A 123 29.27 10.86 13.91
CA ASP A 123 30.61 10.74 14.48
C ASP A 123 30.69 9.75 15.67
N ASN A 124 29.56 9.49 16.32
CA ASN A 124 29.44 8.60 17.48
C ASN A 124 28.76 7.25 17.16
N LEU A 125 28.49 6.97 15.88
CA LEU A 125 28.04 5.64 15.50
C LEU A 125 29.17 4.64 15.80
N PRO A 126 28.90 3.54 16.54
CA PRO A 126 29.84 2.44 16.61
C PRO A 126 30.20 2.06 15.17
N GLN A 127 31.50 1.91 14.87
CA GLN A 127 31.93 1.19 13.68
C GLN A 127 31.58 -0.28 13.86
N GLU A 128 30.30 -0.64 13.84
CA GLU A 128 29.88 -2.03 13.80
C GLU A 128 29.64 -2.44 12.36
N GLU A 129 30.59 -3.26 11.90
CA GLU A 129 30.58 -4.24 10.82
C GLU A 129 29.50 -4.07 9.76
N GLU A 130 29.95 -3.79 8.53
CA GLU A 130 29.20 -3.93 7.27
C GLU A 130 28.05 -4.94 7.40
N LEU A 131 26.86 -4.42 7.72
CA LEU A 131 25.63 -5.18 7.58
C LEU A 131 25.60 -5.58 6.11
N LYS A 132 25.77 -6.89 5.84
CA LYS A 132 25.77 -7.52 4.52
C LYS A 132 24.42 -7.36 3.81
N ILE A 133 24.05 -6.12 3.51
CA ILE A 133 22.87 -5.77 2.73
C ILE A 133 23.09 -6.16 1.26
N ASP A 134 24.34 -6.34 0.83
CA ASP A 134 24.72 -6.76 -0.53
C ASP A 134 24.29 -8.18 -0.92
N SER A 135 24.00 -9.07 0.04
CA SER A 135 23.59 -10.45 -0.26
C SER A 135 22.09 -10.62 -0.59
N LEU A 136 21.27 -9.59 -0.36
CA LEU A 136 19.84 -9.62 -0.69
C LEU A 136 19.54 -8.90 -2.02
N VAL A 137 20.32 -7.86 -2.36
CA VAL A 137 20.19 -7.10 -3.61
C VAL A 137 20.76 -7.87 -4.81
N SER A 138 21.82 -8.66 -4.60
CA SER A 138 22.43 -9.49 -5.66
C SER A 138 21.55 -10.65 -6.11
N ARG A 139 20.71 -11.21 -5.21
CA ARG A 139 19.78 -12.32 -5.53
C ARG A 139 18.56 -11.91 -6.34
N SER A 140 18.19 -10.63 -6.32
CA SER A 140 17.04 -10.12 -7.09
C SER A 140 17.39 -9.87 -8.55
N ASN A 141 18.66 -9.56 -8.84
CA ASN A 141 19.12 -9.17 -10.18
C ASN A 141 19.50 -10.36 -11.09
N GLU A 142 19.59 -11.57 -10.56
CA GLU A 142 19.91 -12.77 -11.37
C GLU A 142 18.68 -13.38 -12.07
N HIS A 143 17.45 -13.03 -11.66
CA HIS A 143 16.24 -13.59 -12.25
C HIS A 143 15.69 -12.83 -13.48
N GLU A 144 16.19 -11.62 -13.79
CA GLU A 144 15.71 -10.82 -14.93
C GLU A 144 16.62 -10.84 -16.17
N SER A 145 17.78 -11.51 -16.14
CA SER A 145 18.72 -11.54 -17.29
C SER A 145 18.75 -12.89 -18.02
N GLY A 146 17.58 -13.39 -18.42
CA GLY A 146 17.47 -14.69 -19.07
C GLY A 146 16.42 -14.83 -20.16
N VAL A 147 16.38 -13.95 -21.18
CA VAL A 147 15.75 -14.28 -22.48
C VAL A 147 16.47 -13.59 -23.66
N VAL A 148 17.24 -14.42 -24.39
CA VAL A 148 17.42 -14.53 -25.85
C VAL A 148 17.65 -13.25 -26.68
N THR A 149 18.90 -13.09 -27.15
CA THR A 149 19.23 -12.35 -28.38
C THR A 149 19.34 -13.33 -29.54
N GLU A 150 18.42 -13.23 -30.50
CA GLU A 150 18.55 -13.84 -31.84
C GLU A 150 19.71 -13.16 -32.61
N GLN A 151 20.54 -13.97 -33.25
CA GLN A 151 21.52 -13.53 -34.26
C GLN A 151 20.94 -13.71 -35.68
N PRO A 152 21.39 -12.90 -36.66
CA PRO A 152 20.79 -12.77 -37.98
C PRO A 152 20.96 -13.98 -38.91
#